data_AF-A0A6G0W5T5-F1
#
_entry.id   AF-A0A6G0W5T5-F1
#
_cell.length_a   1.000
_cell.length_b   1.000
_cell.length_c   1.000
_cell.angle_alpha   90.00
_cell.angle_beta   90.00
_cell.angle_gamma   90.00
#
_symmetry.space_group_name_H-M   'P 1'
#
loop_
_entity.id
_entity.type
_entity.pdbx_description
1 polymer ?
#
loop_
_entity_poly.entity_id
_entity_poly.type
_entity_poly.pdbx_seq_one_letter_code
_entity_poly.pdbx_strand_id
1 'polypeptide(L)'
;MISFFIADPFRYTHEEYALARKERKLGKGYTGFQTNFSSNITLEEDLIRRDLTINAIAQDKFGNYIDPYQGIKDLENRLLRHVSESFIEDPLRVLRTARFAAKLMHLGFRIAKETMLLMRQIVKKKELLYLTINRIWNETEKAFKTKNPHVYFQVLHACEALHL
;
A
#
# COMPACT_ATOMS: atom_id res chain seq x y z
N MET A 1 -0.55 -8.94 3.53
CA MET A 1 -2.02 -9.01 3.59
C MET A 1 -2.51 -8.14 2.45
N ILE A 2 -3.33 -8.66 1.53
CA ILE A 2 -4.18 -7.79 0.70
C ILE A 2 -5.32 -7.47 1.66
N SER A 3 -5.32 -6.27 2.23
CA SER A 3 -6.30 -5.91 3.26
C SER A 3 -7.60 -5.54 2.55
N PHE A 4 -8.50 -6.52 2.46
CA PHE A 4 -9.90 -6.30 2.14
C PHE A 4 -10.53 -5.56 3.31
N PHE A 5 -11.02 -4.35 3.08
CA PHE A 5 -11.85 -3.66 4.06
C PHE A 5 -13.27 -4.22 3.94
N ILE A 6 -13.71 -4.92 4.98
CA ILE A 6 -15.08 -5.37 5.16
C ILE A 6 -15.69 -4.50 6.26
N ALA A 7 -16.82 -3.86 5.98
CA ALA A 7 -17.62 -3.16 6.98
C ALA A 7 -18.78 -4.07 7.40
N ASP A 8 -18.55 -4.98 8.36
CA ASP A 8 -19.58 -5.90 8.88
C ASP A 8 -19.65 -5.85 10.42
N PRO A 9 -20.84 -5.85 11.07
CA PRO A 9 -20.97 -5.74 12.53
C PRO A 9 -20.80 -7.05 13.32
N PHE A 10 -20.45 -8.18 12.69
CA PHE A 10 -20.44 -9.48 13.38
C PHE A 10 -19.06 -10.18 13.36
N ARG A 11 -18.44 -10.20 14.55
CA ARG A 11 -17.12 -10.75 14.90
C ARG A 11 -16.99 -12.25 14.57
N TYR A 12 -16.12 -12.67 13.65
CA TYR A 12 -15.41 -13.99 13.68
C TYR A 12 -14.22 -14.10 12.69
N THR A 13 -13.51 -13.02 12.39
CA THR A 13 -12.39 -13.03 11.42
C THR A 13 -11.21 -12.23 11.98
N HIS A 14 -9.98 -12.62 11.63
CA HIS A 14 -8.77 -11.83 11.91
C HIS A 14 -8.75 -10.57 11.03
N GLU A 15 -9.78 -9.74 11.14
CA GLU A 15 -9.95 -8.49 10.42
C GLU A 15 -9.20 -7.37 11.16
N GLU A 16 -8.20 -6.81 10.48
CA GLU A 16 -7.59 -5.56 10.93
C GLU A 16 -8.52 -4.39 10.59
N TYR A 17 -9.37 -4.01 11.54
CA TYR A 17 -10.17 -2.80 11.44
C TYR A 17 -9.29 -1.56 11.62
N ALA A 18 -8.91 -0.91 10.52
CA ALA A 18 -8.26 0.39 10.55
C ALA A 18 -9.31 1.49 10.37
N LEU A 19 -9.66 2.19 11.44
CA LEU A 19 -10.37 3.46 11.33
C LEU A 19 -9.44 4.49 10.66
N ALA A 20 -9.95 5.27 9.70
CA ALA A 20 -9.23 6.42 9.17
C ALA A 20 -8.88 7.38 10.33
N ARG A 21 -7.58 7.63 10.59
CA ARG A 21 -7.12 8.44 11.74
C ARG A 21 -6.54 9.79 11.33
N LYS A 22 -6.79 10.80 12.16
CA LYS A 22 -5.96 12.01 12.33
C LYS A 22 -5.96 12.38 13.83
N GLU A 23 -4.80 12.43 14.47
CA GLU A 23 -4.70 12.73 15.92
C GLU A 23 -4.84 14.24 16.19
N ARG A 24 -5.66 14.62 17.20
CA ARG A 24 -5.48 15.85 17.96
C ARG A 24 -6.13 15.72 19.36
N LYS A 25 -5.35 16.01 20.42
CA LYS A 25 -5.75 16.03 21.84
C LYS A 25 -6.67 17.21 22.14
N LEU A 26 -7.72 17.02 22.96
CA LEU A 26 -8.32 18.02 23.87
C LEU A 26 -9.17 17.29 24.94
N GLY A 27 -8.91 17.52 26.23
CA GLY A 27 -9.70 17.00 27.39
C GLY A 27 -11.06 17.70 27.54
N LYS A 28 -11.95 17.50 28.54
CA LYS A 28 -12.07 16.74 29.81
C LYS A 28 -13.60 16.47 29.97
N GLY A 29 -14.04 15.30 30.44
CA GLY A 29 -15.40 15.11 30.98
C GLY A 29 -16.23 13.98 30.34
N TYR A 30 -16.76 13.10 31.19
CA TYR A 30 -17.53 11.88 30.88
C TYR A 30 -19.03 12.17 31.05
N THR A 31 -19.81 12.07 29.97
CA THR A 31 -21.15 11.43 29.88
C THR A 31 -21.77 11.73 28.50
N GLY A 32 -22.04 10.68 27.72
CA GLY A 32 -22.68 10.78 26.41
C GLY A 32 -21.79 10.28 25.28
N PHE A 33 -21.98 9.03 24.86
CA PHE A 33 -21.38 8.52 23.62
C PHE A 33 -22.02 9.25 22.45
N GLN A 34 -21.39 10.33 21.99
CA GLN A 34 -21.57 10.85 20.65
C GLN A 34 -20.35 10.41 19.85
N THR A 35 -20.54 9.40 19.01
CA THR A 35 -19.55 8.90 18.04
C THR A 35 -19.32 9.97 16.98
N ASN A 36 -18.49 10.96 17.29
CA ASN A 36 -17.89 11.83 16.29
C ASN A 36 -16.73 11.07 15.63
N PHE A 37 -17.07 10.18 14.70
CA PHE A 37 -16.16 9.82 13.62
C PHE A 37 -15.87 11.12 12.87
N SER A 38 -14.60 11.49 12.68
CA SER A 38 -14.29 12.64 11.83
C SER A 38 -14.74 12.32 10.40
N SER A 39 -15.93 12.79 10.03
CA SER A 39 -16.81 12.32 8.96
C SER A 39 -16.43 12.78 7.54
N ASN A 40 -15.19 13.22 7.31
CA ASN A 40 -14.84 13.96 6.08
C ASN A 40 -13.76 13.30 5.22
N ILE A 41 -13.42 12.02 5.45
CA ILE A 41 -12.54 11.29 4.52
C ILE A 41 -13.38 10.26 3.79
N THR A 42 -13.54 10.43 2.47
CA THR A 42 -14.29 9.48 1.64
C THR A 42 -13.49 8.20 1.44
N LEU A 43 -14.17 7.11 1.08
CA LEU A 43 -13.50 5.85 0.73
C LEU A 43 -12.47 6.06 -0.40
N GLU A 44 -12.80 6.88 -1.39
CA GLU A 44 -11.92 7.19 -2.51
C GLU A 44 -10.65 7.93 -2.06
N GLU A 45 -10.76 8.82 -1.07
CA GLU A 45 -9.64 9.54 -0.46
C GLU A 45 -8.75 8.65 0.42
N ASP A 46 -9.27 7.54 0.97
CA ASP A 46 -8.43 6.50 1.57
C ASP A 46 -7.70 5.69 0.51
N LEU A 47 -8.45 5.21 -0.50
CA LEU A 47 -7.94 4.34 -1.54
C LEU A 47 -6.84 5.03 -2.37
N ILE A 48 -6.95 6.34 -2.65
CA ILE A 48 -5.96 7.10 -3.44
C ILE A 48 -4.57 7.12 -2.81
N ARG A 49 -4.48 7.00 -1.48
CA ARG A 49 -3.24 7.07 -0.70
C ARG A 49 -2.53 5.72 -0.62
N ARG A 50 -3.10 4.66 -1.18
CA ARG A 50 -2.47 3.33 -1.18
C ARG A 50 -1.33 3.26 -2.18
N ASP A 51 -0.50 2.24 -2.00
CA ASP A 51 0.68 2.04 -2.84
C ASP A 51 0.31 1.53 -4.23
N LEU A 52 -0.40 0.40 -4.30
CA LEU A 52 -0.71 -0.28 -5.55
C LEU A 52 -2.21 -0.41 -5.79
N THR A 53 -2.64 -0.36 -7.05
CA THR A 53 -4.05 -0.50 -7.48
C THR A 53 -4.69 -1.78 -6.98
N ILE A 54 -3.94 -2.89 -7.01
CA ILE A 54 -4.40 -4.20 -6.49
C ILE A 54 -4.67 -4.20 -4.98
N ASN A 55 -4.12 -3.23 -4.24
CA ASN A 55 -4.37 -3.03 -2.82
C ASN A 55 -5.43 -1.94 -2.59
N ALA A 56 -5.92 -1.28 -3.64
CA ALA A 56 -6.88 -0.17 -3.61
C ALA A 56 -8.29 -0.59 -4.06
N ILE A 57 -8.67 -1.82 -3.71
CA ILE A 57 -10.00 -2.39 -3.94
C ILE A 57 -10.69 -2.52 -2.59
N ALA A 58 -11.92 -2.04 -2.50
CA ALA A 58 -12.78 -2.22 -1.33
C ALA A 58 -13.96 -3.12 -1.66
N GLN A 59 -14.58 -3.70 -0.64
CA GLN A 59 -15.81 -4.46 -0.78
C GLN A 59 -16.86 -3.87 0.17
N ASP A 60 -18.06 -3.64 -0.32
CA ASP A 60 -19.16 -3.23 0.55
C ASP A 60 -19.74 -4.42 1.32
N LYS A 61 -20.64 -4.13 2.27
CA LYS A 61 -21.32 -5.14 3.08
C LYS A 61 -22.23 -6.10 2.29
N PHE A 62 -22.51 -5.79 1.03
CA PHE A 62 -23.33 -6.61 0.13
C PHE A 62 -22.46 -7.44 -0.83
N GLY A 63 -21.13 -7.34 -0.70
CA GLY A 63 -20.18 -8.07 -1.52
C GLY A 63 -19.80 -7.37 -2.82
N ASN A 64 -20.31 -6.16 -3.10
CA ASN A 64 -19.95 -5.41 -4.30
C ASN A 64 -18.54 -4.83 -4.17
N TYR A 65 -17.76 -4.94 -5.24
CA TYR A 65 -16.43 -4.34 -5.29
C TYR A 65 -16.51 -2.87 -5.66
N ILE A 66 -15.78 -2.04 -4.91
CA ILE A 66 -15.53 -0.63 -5.18
C ILE A 66 -14.08 -0.52 -5.62
N ASP A 67 -13.87 -0.31 -6.92
CA ASP A 67 -12.56 -0.28 -7.56
C ASP A 67 -12.38 0.94 -8.48
N PRO A 68 -12.25 2.15 -7.91
CA PRO A 68 -12.08 3.38 -8.68
C PRO A 68 -10.74 3.44 -9.46
N TYR A 69 -9.76 2.60 -9.09
CA TYR A 69 -8.40 2.63 -9.64
C TYR A 69 -8.04 1.42 -10.51
N GLN A 70 -9.04 0.62 -10.90
CA GLN A 70 -8.88 -0.53 -11.81
C GLN A 70 -7.92 -1.62 -11.27
N GLY A 71 -7.87 -1.82 -9.95
CA GLY A 71 -7.10 -2.86 -9.29
C GLY A 71 -7.52 -4.27 -9.71
N ILE A 72 -8.80 -4.53 -9.97
CA ILE A 72 -9.29 -5.84 -10.45
C ILE A 72 -8.69 -6.15 -11.82
N LYS A 73 -8.70 -5.17 -12.72
CA LYS A 73 -8.07 -5.31 -14.04
C LYS A 73 -6.57 -5.52 -13.93
N ASP A 74 -5.89 -4.84 -13.01
CA ASP A 74 -4.45 -5.07 -12.79
C ASP A 74 -4.18 -6.44 -12.14
N LEU A 75 -5.07 -6.98 -11.30
CA LEU A 75 -4.99 -8.35 -10.79
C LEU A 75 -5.08 -9.37 -11.93
N GLU A 76 -6.05 -9.23 -12.83
CA GLU A 76 -6.22 -10.09 -14.01
C GLU A 76 -4.99 -10.05 -14.93
N ASN A 77 -4.45 -8.84 -15.16
CA ASN A 77 -3.27 -8.62 -15.98
C ASN A 77 -1.95 -8.92 -15.27
N ARG A 78 -2.00 -9.27 -13.98
CA ARG A 78 -0.84 -9.54 -13.11
C ARG A 78 0.13 -8.35 -13.09
N LEU A 79 -0.39 -7.15 -12.90
CA LEU A 79 0.35 -5.89 -12.90
C LEU A 79 0.40 -5.28 -11.50
N LEU A 80 1.60 -4.83 -11.11
CA LEU A 80 1.80 -3.96 -9.95
C LEU A 80 1.89 -2.52 -10.45
N ARG A 81 0.75 -1.81 -10.39
CA ARG A 81 0.61 -0.42 -10.81
C ARG A 81 0.40 0.47 -9.58
N HIS A 82 1.03 1.64 -9.56
CA HIS A 82 0.77 2.65 -8.53
C HIS A 82 -0.65 3.22 -8.64
N VAL A 83 -1.25 3.60 -7.52
CA VAL A 83 -2.63 4.13 -7.50
C VAL A 83 -2.71 5.53 -8.13
N SER A 84 -1.82 6.42 -7.71
CA SER A 84 -1.86 7.84 -8.07
C SER A 84 -0.48 8.48 -7.92
N GLU A 85 -0.35 9.72 -8.37
CA GLU A 85 0.87 10.51 -8.22
C GLU A 85 1.32 10.65 -6.76
N SER A 86 0.41 10.49 -5.78
CA SER A 86 0.74 10.45 -4.34
C SER A 86 1.75 9.35 -3.97
N PHE A 87 2.01 8.41 -4.88
CA PHE A 87 3.06 7.41 -4.72
C PHE A 87 4.43 8.03 -4.42
N ILE A 88 4.71 9.24 -4.91
CA ILE A 88 5.98 9.93 -4.64
C ILE A 88 6.09 10.46 -3.20
N GLU A 89 4.98 10.61 -2.48
CA GLU A 89 4.95 11.19 -1.13
C GLU A 89 5.57 10.28 -0.07
N ASP A 90 5.63 8.97 -0.31
CA ASP A 90 6.29 8.02 0.58
C ASP A 90 7.32 7.18 -0.18
N PRO A 91 8.62 7.51 -0.08
CA PRO A 91 9.70 6.79 -0.75
C PRO A 91 9.77 5.31 -0.37
N LEU A 92 9.21 4.93 0.78
CA LEU A 92 9.12 3.52 1.19
C LEU A 92 8.30 2.68 0.21
N ARG A 93 7.41 3.29 -0.58
CA ARG A 93 6.62 2.59 -1.61
C ARG A 93 7.50 1.94 -2.68
N VAL A 94 8.72 2.41 -2.93
CA VAL A 94 9.70 1.74 -3.80
C VAL A 94 10.07 0.37 -3.25
N LEU A 95 10.47 0.31 -1.97
CA LEU A 95 10.83 -0.95 -1.29
C LEU A 95 9.61 -1.87 -1.15
N ARG A 96 8.43 -1.31 -0.81
CA ARG A 96 7.18 -2.09 -0.75
C ARG A 96 6.83 -2.70 -2.10
N THR A 97 6.97 -1.95 -3.19
CA THR A 97 6.69 -2.45 -4.54
C THR A 97 7.66 -3.56 -4.93
N ALA A 98 8.95 -3.40 -4.65
CA ALA A 98 9.94 -4.46 -4.84
C ALA A 98 9.60 -5.72 -4.03
N ARG A 99 9.13 -5.55 -2.78
CA ARG A 99 8.69 -6.68 -1.94
C ARG A 99 7.44 -7.35 -2.52
N PHE A 100 6.47 -6.59 -3.01
CA PHE A 100 5.28 -7.16 -3.66
C PHE A 100 5.63 -7.92 -4.94
N ALA A 101 6.57 -7.42 -5.74
CA ALA A 101 7.10 -8.13 -6.89
C ALA A 101 7.71 -9.48 -6.48
N ALA A 102 8.56 -9.50 -5.44
CA ALA A 102 9.13 -10.74 -4.91
C ALA A 102 8.07 -11.70 -4.37
N LYS A 103 7.07 -11.18 -3.65
CA LYS A 103 5.98 -11.98 -3.09
C LYS A 103 5.13 -12.64 -4.18
N LEU A 104 4.81 -11.90 -5.23
CA LEU A 104 3.83 -12.30 -6.25
C LEU A 104 4.46 -12.84 -7.54
N MET A 105 5.80 -12.91 -7.61
CA MET A 105 6.52 -13.43 -8.77
C MET A 105 6.04 -14.83 -9.19
N HIS A 106 5.86 -15.74 -8.24
CA HIS A 106 5.37 -17.10 -8.51
C HIS A 106 3.97 -17.16 -9.13
N LEU A 107 3.20 -16.07 -9.05
CA LEU A 107 1.90 -15.90 -9.70
C LEU A 107 2.01 -15.16 -11.04
N GLY A 108 3.22 -14.81 -11.49
CA GLY A 108 3.49 -14.11 -12.75
C GLY A 108 3.24 -12.60 -12.70
N PHE A 109 3.23 -11.98 -11.51
CA PHE A 109 3.10 -10.53 -11.40
C PHE A 109 4.36 -9.80 -11.86
N ARG A 110 4.16 -8.67 -12.55
CA ARG A 110 5.21 -7.77 -13.00
C ARG A 110 4.88 -6.31 -12.67
N ILE A 111 5.90 -5.48 -12.49
CA ILE A 111 5.72 -4.06 -12.26
C ILE A 111 5.34 -3.38 -13.57
N ALA A 112 4.30 -2.55 -13.52
CA ALA A 112 3.85 -1.80 -14.69
C ALA A 112 4.88 -0.72 -15.07
N LYS A 113 5.01 -0.40 -16.37
CA LYS A 113 6.13 0.40 -16.89
C LYS A 113 6.20 1.79 -16.26
N GLU A 114 5.07 2.47 -16.18
CA GLU A 114 4.93 3.79 -15.56
C GLU A 114 5.23 3.77 -14.06
N THR A 115 4.95 2.66 -13.36
CA THR A 115 5.33 2.50 -11.94
C THR A 115 6.84 2.36 -11.79
N MET A 116 7.50 1.61 -12.68
CA MET A 116 8.97 1.53 -12.70
C MET A 116 9.62 2.88 -12.99
N LEU A 117 9.05 3.67 -13.92
CA LEU A 117 9.53 5.02 -14.21
C LEU A 117 9.41 5.93 -12.97
N LEU A 118 8.28 5.86 -12.28
CA LEU A 118 8.05 6.65 -11.06
C LEU A 118 9.02 6.25 -9.94
N MET A 119 9.27 4.94 -9.75
CA MET A 119 10.29 4.46 -8.80
C MET A 119 11.67 5.02 -9.11
N ARG A 120 12.09 5.00 -10.39
CA ARG A 120 13.37 5.59 -10.83
C ARG A 120 13.42 7.09 -10.56
N GLN A 121 12.32 7.82 -10.73
CA GLN A 121 12.27 9.25 -10.43
C GLN A 121 12.50 9.54 -8.94
N ILE A 122 11.87 8.77 -8.05
CA ILE A 122 12.05 8.88 -6.59
C ILE A 122 13.53 8.61 -6.22
N VAL A 123 14.11 7.57 -6.81
CA VAL A 123 15.54 7.22 -6.61
C VAL A 123 16.45 8.34 -7.09
N LYS A 124 16.24 8.88 -8.30
CA LYS A 124 17.06 9.98 -8.85
C LYS A 124 17.01 11.25 -8.01
N LYS A 125 15.87 11.53 -7.36
CA LYS A 125 15.72 12.63 -6.41
C LYS A 125 16.40 12.37 -5.06
N LYS A 126 17.00 11.20 -4.86
CA LYS A 126 17.63 10.75 -3.60
C LYS A 126 16.69 10.68 -2.41
N GLU A 127 15.38 10.57 -2.66
CA GLU A 127 14.35 10.57 -1.61
C GLU A 127 14.48 9.36 -0.66
N LEU A 128 15.04 8.25 -1.14
CA LEU A 128 15.27 7.06 -0.32
C LEU A 128 16.28 7.29 0.81
N LEU A 129 17.18 8.29 0.68
CA LEU A 129 18.16 8.61 1.72
C LEU A 129 17.51 9.20 2.98
N TYR A 130 16.28 9.71 2.87
CA TYR A 130 15.51 10.22 4.02
C TYR A 130 14.76 9.13 4.79
N LEU A 131 14.79 7.86 4.31
CA LEU A 131 14.17 6.75 5.02
C LEU A 131 15.04 6.32 6.20
N THR A 132 14.39 6.07 7.34
CA THR A 132 15.08 5.49 8.49
C THR A 132 15.49 4.05 8.21
N ILE A 133 16.65 3.64 8.73
CA ILE A 133 17.21 2.28 8.57
C ILE A 133 16.18 1.21 8.97
N ASN A 134 15.43 1.44 10.05
CA ASN A 134 14.39 0.51 10.51
C ASN A 134 13.27 0.31 9.47
N ARG A 135 12.85 1.38 8.75
CA ARG A 135 11.84 1.25 7.69
C ARG A 135 12.37 0.44 6.51
N ILE A 136 13.63 0.67 6.13
CA ILE A 136 14.30 -0.09 5.06
C ILE A 136 14.45 -1.56 5.46
N TRP A 137 14.92 -1.82 6.68
CA TRP A 137 15.13 -3.16 7.20
C TRP A 137 13.82 -3.94 7.27
N ASN A 138 12.74 -3.34 7.79
CA ASN A 138 11.44 -4.00 7.90
C ASN A 138 10.90 -4.49 6.55
N GLU A 139 11.06 -3.71 5.47
CA GLU A 139 10.63 -4.15 4.14
C GLU A 139 11.57 -5.21 3.54
N THR A 140 12.87 -5.07 3.79
CA THR A 140 13.89 -6.01 3.34
C THR A 140 13.73 -7.38 4.01
N GLU A 141 13.55 -7.42 5.34
CA GLU A 141 13.31 -8.63 6.12
C GLU A 141 12.05 -9.37 5.64
N LYS A 142 10.96 -8.64 5.39
CA LYS A 142 9.75 -9.22 4.81
C LYS A 142 9.96 -9.75 3.40
N ALA A 143 10.83 -9.12 2.59
CA ALA A 143 11.16 -9.61 1.26
C ALA A 143 11.92 -10.94 1.30
N PHE A 144 12.84 -11.11 2.27
CA PHE A 144 13.54 -12.38 2.49
C PHE A 144 12.61 -13.55 2.83
N LYS A 145 11.48 -13.26 3.48
CA LYS A 145 10.45 -14.27 3.83
C LYS A 145 9.53 -14.65 2.64
N THR A 146 9.74 -14.09 1.45
CA THR A 146 8.94 -14.42 0.26
C THR A 146 9.48 -15.65 -0.47
N LYS A 147 8.69 -16.21 -1.40
CA LYS A 147 9.12 -17.36 -2.23
C LYS A 147 10.26 -17.00 -3.20
N ASN A 148 10.38 -15.74 -3.61
CA ASN A 148 11.33 -15.28 -4.61
C ASN A 148 12.10 -14.04 -4.14
N PRO A 149 12.89 -14.13 -3.05
CA PRO A 149 13.54 -12.97 -2.44
C PRO A 149 14.54 -12.27 -3.38
N HIS A 150 15.15 -13.00 -4.31
CA HIS A 150 16.06 -12.44 -5.32
C HIS A 150 15.41 -11.36 -6.19
N VAL A 151 14.09 -11.45 -6.44
CA VAL A 151 13.34 -10.47 -7.25
C VAL A 151 13.32 -9.10 -6.57
N TYR A 152 13.33 -9.04 -5.23
CA TYR A 152 13.41 -7.79 -4.50
C TYR A 152 14.64 -6.99 -4.91
N PHE A 153 15.81 -7.64 -4.88
CA PHE A 153 17.08 -7.01 -5.26
C PHE A 153 17.16 -6.74 -6.76
N GLN A 154 16.61 -7.60 -7.61
CA GLN A 154 16.52 -7.35 -9.06
C GLN A 154 15.71 -6.09 -9.35
N VAL A 155 14.58 -5.88 -8.68
CA VAL A 155 13.76 -4.68 -8.83
C VAL A 155 14.50 -3.45 -8.33
N LEU A 156 15.15 -3.52 -7.16
CA LEU A 156 15.93 -2.39 -6.62
C LEU A 156 17.11 -2.03 -7.53
N HIS A 157 17.76 -3.03 -8.12
CA HIS A 157 18.78 -2.80 -9.14
C HIS A 157 18.18 -2.14 -10.39
N ALA A 158 17.05 -2.65 -10.89
CA ALA A 158 16.39 -2.15 -12.10
C ALA A 158 15.85 -0.71 -11.96
N CYS A 159 15.50 -0.28 -10.74
CA CYS A 159 15.14 1.10 -10.45
C CYS A 159 16.32 1.97 -9.96
N GLU A 160 17.55 1.45 -10.01
CA GLU A 160 18.80 2.12 -9.64
C GLU A 160 18.95 2.41 -8.12
N ALA A 161 18.06 1.87 -7.28
CA ALA A 161 18.06 2.11 -5.84
C ALA A 161 19.26 1.52 -5.08
N LEU A 162 19.97 0.56 -5.68
CA LEU A 162 21.18 -0.05 -5.09
C LEU A 162 22.46 0.77 -5.34
N HIS A 163 22.41 1.80 -6.17
CA HIS A 163 23.57 2.61 -6.58
C HIS A 163 23.56 4.03 -5.98
N LEU A 164 22.73 4.25 -4.95
CA LEU A 164 22.58 5.54 -4.27
C LEU A 164 23.78 5.93 -3.42
#